data_AF-A0AAE1RUR4-F1
#
_entry.id   AF-A0AAE1RUR4-F1
#
_cell.length_a   1.000
_cell.length_b   1.000
_cell.length_c   1.000
_cell.angle_alpha   90.00
_cell.angle_beta   90.00
_cell.angle_gamma   90.00
#
_symmetry.space_group_name_H-M   'P 1'
#
loop_
_entity.id
_entity.type
_entity.pdbx_description
1 polymer ?
#
loop_
_entity_poly.entity_id
_entity_poly.type
_entity_poly.pdbx_seq_one_letter_code
_entity_poly.pdbx_strand_id
1 'polypeptide(L)' 'MRDPSNYTQICKIALHDATRKLIDDKEVKKEDAEGVVGAEIRNKPDLATHPGGVAESMTTAASNLNKF' A
#
# COMPACT_ATOMS: atom_id res chain seq x y z
N MET A 1 -3.58 -34.55 -19.11
CA MET A 1 -4.14 -33.24 -18.70
C MET A 1 -3.69 -32.99 -17.25
N ARG A 2 -3.08 -31.85 -16.92
CA ARG A 2 -2.52 -31.59 -15.58
C ARG A 2 -3.65 -31.21 -14.62
N ASP A 3 -3.68 -31.76 -13.42
CA ASP A 3 -4.70 -31.48 -12.40
C ASP A 3 -4.62 -30.01 -11.92
N PRO A 4 -5.68 -29.19 -12.11
CA PRO A 4 -5.75 -27.80 -11.64
C PRO A 4 -5.58 -27.64 -10.12
N SER A 5 -5.88 -28.69 -9.34
CA SER A 5 -5.72 -28.73 -7.89
C SER A 5 -4.26 -28.48 -7.47
N ASN A 6 -3.31 -28.98 -8.26
CA ASN A 6 -1.88 -28.88 -7.96
C ASN A 6 -1.38 -27.42 -7.99
N TYR A 7 -1.80 -26.63 -8.97
CA TYR A 7 -1.42 -25.21 -9.07
C TYR A 7 -2.00 -24.37 -7.94
N THR A 8 -3.25 -24.64 -7.56
CA THR A 8 -3.92 -23.96 -6.46
C THR A 8 -3.20 -24.23 -5.13
N GLN A 9 -2.75 -25.47 -4.93
CA GLN A 9 -2.01 -25.86 -3.74
C GLN A 9 -0.63 -25.20 -3.67
N ILE A 10 0.09 -25.13 -4.80
CA ILE A 10 1.38 -24.43 -4.91
C ILE A 10 1.24 -22.93 -4.59
N CYS A 11 0.23 -22.25 -5.15
CA CYS A 11 -0.01 -20.83 -4.87
C CYS A 11 -0.31 -20.57 -3.38
N LYS A 12 -1.09 -21.45 -2.73
CA LYS A 12 -1.37 -21.35 -1.29
C LYS A 12 -0.11 -21.51 -0.44
N ILE A 13 0.77 -22.44 -0.81
CA ILE A 13 2.05 -22.64 -0.10
C ILE A 13 2.94 -21.41 -0.25
N ALA A 14 3.07 -20.88 -1.47
CA ALA A 14 3.86 -19.68 -1.73
C ALA A 14 3.35 -18.46 -0.95
N LEU A 15 2.02 -18.27 -0.90
CA LEU A 15 1.40 -17.20 -0.13
C LEU A 15 1.66 -17.36 1.38
N HIS A 16 1.47 -18.57 1.92
CA HIS A 16 1.70 -18.84 3.34
C HIS A 16 3.17 -18.66 3.75
N ASP A 17 4.13 -19.07 2.91
CA ASP A 17 5.56 -18.86 3.17
C ASP A 17 5.94 -17.36 3.10
N ALA A 18 5.36 -16.61 2.16
CA ALA A 18 5.54 -15.17 2.08
C ALA A 18 4.97 -14.45 3.32
N THR A 19 3.74 -14.77 3.73
CA THR A 19 3.11 -14.17 4.92
C THR A 19 3.91 -14.43 6.20
N ARG A 20 4.61 -15.58 6.32
CA ARG A 20 5.45 -15.87 7.49
C ARG A 20 6.78 -15.12 7.52
N LYS A 21 7.24 -14.64 6.36
CA LYS A 21 8.55 -13.97 6.20
C LYS A 21 8.42 -12.45 6.18
N LEU A 22 7.25 -11.94 5.83
CA LEU A 22 6.98 -10.51 5.85
C LEU A 22 6.63 -10.07 7.26
N ILE A 23 7.22 -8.96 7.68
CA ILE A 23 6.78 -8.23 8.87
C ILE A 23 5.39 -7.66 8.54
N ASP A 24 4.53 -7.51 9.55
CA ASP A 24 3.24 -6.83 9.40
C ASP A 24 3.40 -5.49 8.67
N ASP A 25 2.33 -5.09 7.98
CA ASP A 25 2.31 -3.83 7.24
C ASP A 25 2.69 -2.67 8.17
N LYS A 26 3.70 -1.90 7.75
CA LYS A 26 4.13 -0.73 8.53
C LYS A 26 3.06 0.35 8.44
N GLU A 27 2.62 0.83 9.60
CA GLU A 27 1.71 1.98 9.69
C GLU A 27 2.27 3.20 8.97
N VAL A 28 1.39 3.89 8.23
CA VAL A 28 1.73 5.13 7.54
C VAL A 28 1.85 6.27 8.56
N LYS A 29 3.02 6.89 8.66
CA LYS A 29 3.22 8.07 9.50
C LYS A 29 2.88 9.36 8.76
N LYS A 30 2.69 10.45 9.51
CA LYS A 30 2.47 11.78 8.91
C LYS A 30 3.62 12.21 8.02
N GLU A 31 4.86 11.97 8.44
CA GLU A 31 6.06 12.34 7.68
C GLU A 31 6.14 11.57 6.35
N ASP A 32 5.72 10.30 6.35
CA ASP A 32 5.65 9.47 5.14
C ASP A 32 4.62 10.07 4.16
N ALA A 33 3.44 10.49 4.65
CA ALA A 33 2.40 11.11 3.83
C ALA A 33 2.82 12.48 3.29
N GLU A 34 3.45 13.33 4.11
CA GLU A 34 3.98 14.64 3.70
C GLU A 34 5.07 14.50 2.64
N GLY A 35 5.93 13.49 2.77
CA GLY A 35 6.96 13.18 1.78
C GLY A 35 6.39 12.85 0.40
N VAL A 36 5.29 12.09 0.35
CA VAL A 36 4.59 11.75 -0.90
C VAL A 36 3.91 12.96 -1.51
N VAL A 37 3.21 13.78 -0.70
CA VAL A 37 2.61 15.04 -1.16
C VAL A 37 3.68 15.96 -1.78
N GLY A 38 4.81 16.15 -1.09
CA GLY A 38 5.91 16.97 -1.59
C GLY A 38 6.55 16.41 -2.86
N ALA A 39 6.67 15.08 -2.99
CA ALA A 39 7.16 14.45 -4.21
C ALA A 39 6.19 14.66 -5.39
N GLU A 40 4.89 14.53 -5.16
CA GLU A 40 3.87 14.67 -6.20
C GLU A 40 3.78 16.12 -6.73
N ILE A 41 3.81 17.12 -5.83
CA ILE A 41 3.84 18.55 -6.18
C ILE A 41 5.09 18.89 -7.01
N ARG A 42 6.28 18.42 -6.62
CA ARG A 42 7.52 18.70 -7.36
C ARG A 42 7.53 18.10 -8.75
N ASN A 43 6.89 16.95 -8.94
CA ASN A 43 6.87 16.25 -10.21
C ASN A 43 5.82 16.82 -11.18
N LYS A 44 4.75 17.44 -10.67
CA LYS A 44 3.70 18.06 -11.48
C LYS A 44 3.32 19.42 -10.86
N PRO A 45 3.95 20.52 -11.29
CA PRO A 45 3.68 21.85 -10.73
C PRO A 45 2.23 22.31 -10.92
N ASP A 46 1.54 21.87 -11.99
CA ASP A 46 0.10 22.07 -12.20
C ASP A 46 -0.75 20.99 -11.50
N LEU A 47 -0.37 20.60 -10.27
CA LEU A 47 -1.07 19.56 -9.53
C LEU A 47 -2.51 20.00 -9.25
N ALA A 48 -3.45 19.47 -10.03
CA ALA A 48 -4.85 19.49 -9.67
C ALA A 48 -5.08 18.37 -8.66
N THR A 49 -5.51 18.73 -7.45
CA THR A 49 -5.87 17.77 -6.38
C THR A 49 -7.12 17.00 -6.82
N HIS A 50 -6.90 15.95 -7.61
CA HIS A 50 -7.94 15.01 -7.97
C HIS A 50 -8.07 14.00 -6.82
N PRO A 51 -9.26 13.86 -6.21
CA PRO A 51 -9.49 12.78 -5.28
C PRO A 51 -9.28 11.44 -6.00
N GLY A 52 -8.55 10.52 -5.36
CA GLY A 52 -8.15 9.21 -5.86
C GLY A 52 -6.63 8.98 -5.99
N GLY A 53 -5.80 9.92 -5.54
CA GLY A 53 -4.34 9.86 -5.66
C GLY A 53 -3.62 9.10 -4.54
N VAL A 54 -2.34 8.78 -4.77
CA VAL A 54 -1.48 8.12 -3.76
C VAL A 54 -1.29 9.03 -2.54
N ALA A 55 -1.10 10.35 -2.75
CA ALA A 55 -1.01 11.31 -1.66
C ALA A 55 -2.27 11.32 -0.78
N GLU A 56 -3.48 11.40 -1.37
CA GLU A 56 -4.73 11.43 -0.61
C GLU A 56 -4.92 10.13 0.22
N SER A 57 -4.61 8.98 -0.38
CA SER A 57 -4.70 7.69 0.29
C SER A 57 -3.75 7.62 1.50
N MET A 58 -2.51 8.08 1.33
CA MET A 58 -1.53 8.10 2.40
C MET A 58 -1.85 9.13 3.49
N THR A 59 -2.33 10.31 3.12
CA THR A 59 -2.80 11.31 4.10
C THR A 59 -4.00 10.79 4.89
N THR A 60 -4.94 10.11 4.25
CA THR A 60 -6.10 9.49 4.90
C THR A 60 -5.67 8.38 5.87
N ALA A 61 -4.75 7.52 5.44
CA ALA A 61 -4.19 6.45 6.28
C ALA A 61 -3.45 7.02 7.51
N ALA A 62 -2.60 8.03 7.33
CA ALA A 62 -1.91 8.72 8.42
C ALA A 62 -2.87 9.45 9.39
N SER A 63 -4.02 9.90 8.89
CA SER A 63 -5.03 10.64 9.68
C SER A 63 -5.96 9.72 10.48
N ASN A 64 -6.20 8.50 10.00
CA ASN A 64 -7.09 7.52 10.65
C ASN A 64 -6.42 6.77 11.81
N LEU A 65 -5.11 6.91 12.00
CA LEU A 65 -4.36 6.38 13.16
C LEU A 65 -4.64 7.09 14.49
N ASN A 66 -5.46 8.15 14.51
CA ASN A 66 -5.78 8.92 15.72
C ASN A 66 -7.30 9.11 15.96
N LYS A 67 -8.13 8.17 15.50
CA LYS A 67 -9.58 8.13 15.80
C LYS A 67 -9.91 6.85 16.57
N PHE A 68 -10.16 7.01 17.86
CA PHE A 68 -10.64 5.97 18.79
C PHE A 68 -12.03 5.44 18.38
#